data_AF-A0AAD7AH16-F1
#
_entry.id   AF-A0AAD7AH16-F1
#
_cell.length_a   1.000
_cell.length_b   1.000
_cell.length_c   1.000
_cell.angle_alpha   90.00
_cell.angle_beta   90.00
_cell.angle_gamma   90.00
#
_symmetry.space_group_name_H-M   'P 1'
#
loop_
_entity.id
_entity.type
_entity.pdbx_description
1 polymer ?
#
loop_
_entity_poly.entity_id
_entity_poly.type
_entity_poly.pdbx_seq_one_letter_code
_entity_poly.pdbx_strand_id
1 'polypeptide(L)'
;MNGFQGCPHIGVVLATGEVTDFAGGPLHKFKEVVAWDIRRAQSVKNGGATRKKVSVPTCGTCQIALHRPFVCLHCPYAGCWKGGHVSAHLQESQHTFCADVKTGAIFCFECHDFIHHSKVDELYLAATVTAEEQQTRFQVAKKPRERFQSWAPTAQDVAALENSVTIPCQGRRGLLNLGQTCFMNVVLQSFVHNPLLRNYFLGDKHNHKQCKIEEDCTCCEMDKLFAEIFSNEPTAYGPITFLFTTWRKSTELAGYQQQDAHEFFISTLNHIHSTSRGSTNVSCNCIIHSTFAGQLQSDVICERCGTVNSTVDPMLDISLELRGKAGEVAPGENTLTGCLKRYTQPEKLGPKQYSCAKCGKAAHEVSKRLTIRKLPPVLSFQFKRFEHKADKSTARKIDTRIRFPATLNMAPFTTLVMKAAEKENNGPVFAYPGPAAMYEYDLFAVINHEGQINNGHYTNYARFEDEWYRFDDDKVTPASLGSVLASPAYMCFYVKRHLDYKPHITPSYVLTRETEAVREKEMEREKELARIKEFEEALLATV
;
A
#
# COMPACT_ATOMS: atom_id res chain seq x y z
N MET A 1 2.26 32.98 26.35
CA MET A 1 2.43 32.79 24.90
C MET A 1 1.04 32.88 24.30
N ASN A 2 0.79 33.91 23.46
CA ASN A 2 -0.54 34.34 23.05
C ASN A 2 -1.31 33.20 22.35
N GLY A 3 -2.52 32.93 22.84
CA GLY A 3 -3.40 31.90 22.31
C GLY A 3 -3.78 32.18 20.86
N PHE A 4 -3.81 31.13 20.05
CA PHE A 4 -4.31 31.14 18.68
C PHE A 4 -5.77 31.61 18.66
N GLN A 5 -5.99 32.93 18.53
CA GLN A 5 -7.27 33.47 18.09
C GLN A 5 -7.37 33.23 16.59
N GLY A 6 -8.39 32.47 16.16
CA GLY A 6 -8.67 32.26 14.73
C GLY A 6 -8.92 33.59 14.00
N CYS A 7 -8.87 33.55 12.66
CA CYS A 7 -9.07 34.73 11.82
C CYS A 7 -10.43 35.41 12.13
N PRO A 8 -10.45 36.68 12.59
CA PRO A 8 -11.70 37.35 12.93
C PRO A 8 -12.57 37.61 11.68
N HIS A 9 -11.94 37.85 10.53
CA HIS A 9 -12.62 38.16 9.26
C HIS A 9 -13.48 36.99 8.76
N ILE A 10 -12.96 35.75 8.82
CA ILE A 10 -13.76 34.57 8.48
C ILE A 10 -14.80 34.27 9.57
N GLY A 11 -14.49 34.58 10.84
CA GLY A 11 -15.41 34.45 11.95
C GLY A 11 -16.69 35.26 11.74
N VAL A 12 -16.57 36.49 11.21
CA VAL A 12 -17.73 37.31 10.80
C VAL A 12 -18.54 36.62 9.71
N VAL A 13 -17.87 36.15 8.64
CA VAL A 13 -18.54 35.45 7.51
C VAL A 13 -19.26 34.17 7.97
N LEU A 14 -18.68 33.43 8.92
CA LEU A 14 -19.24 32.21 9.48
C LEU A 14 -20.35 32.47 10.51
N ALA A 15 -20.29 33.58 11.26
CA ALA A 15 -21.31 33.98 12.22
C ALA A 15 -22.58 34.50 11.55
N THR A 16 -22.46 35.14 10.38
CA THR A 16 -23.59 35.55 9.54
C THR A 16 -24.22 34.41 8.74
N GLY A 17 -23.88 33.15 9.04
CA GLY A 17 -24.15 31.97 8.21
C GLY A 17 -25.60 31.68 7.80
N GLU A 18 -26.60 32.28 8.46
CA GLU A 18 -28.01 32.20 8.02
C GLU A 18 -28.36 33.21 6.92
N VAL A 19 -27.51 34.22 6.68
CA VAL A 19 -27.72 35.34 5.73
C VAL A 19 -26.78 35.25 4.51
N THR A 20 -25.86 34.27 4.45
CA THR A 20 -24.83 34.18 3.38
C THR A 20 -24.84 32.90 2.54
N ASP A 21 -25.83 32.00 2.71
CA ASP A 21 -26.11 30.91 1.76
C ASP A 21 -26.92 31.40 0.53
N PHE A 22 -27.13 32.72 0.39
CA PHE A 22 -27.59 33.33 -0.84
C PHE A 22 -26.55 33.14 -1.97
N ALA A 23 -27.03 32.93 -3.19
CA ALA A 23 -26.21 32.82 -4.38
C ALA A 23 -25.30 34.06 -4.51
N GLY A 24 -23.98 33.87 -4.37
CA GLY A 24 -22.97 34.93 -4.50
C GLY A 24 -22.08 35.18 -3.27
N GLY A 25 -22.34 34.53 -2.14
CA GLY A 25 -21.48 34.64 -0.94
C GLY A 25 -20.11 33.93 -1.07
N PRO A 26 -19.07 34.35 -0.31
CA PRO A 26 -17.74 33.73 -0.36
C PRO A 26 -17.74 32.21 -0.05
N LEU A 27 -18.58 31.78 0.90
CA LEU A 27 -18.71 30.36 1.27
C LEU A 27 -19.48 29.54 0.24
N HIS A 28 -20.51 30.12 -0.39
CA HIS A 28 -21.21 29.47 -1.51
C HIS A 28 -20.22 29.21 -2.66
N LYS A 29 -19.46 30.24 -3.03
CA LYS A 29 -18.46 30.13 -4.08
C LYS A 29 -17.33 29.16 -3.73
N PHE A 30 -16.93 29.10 -2.47
CA PHE A 30 -15.99 28.08 -1.99
C PHE A 30 -16.53 26.66 -2.28
N LYS A 31 -17.79 26.37 -1.90
CA LYS A 31 -18.45 25.08 -2.20
C LYS A 31 -18.49 24.80 -3.72
N GLU A 32 -18.84 25.79 -4.53
CA GLU A 32 -18.92 25.64 -6.00
C GLU A 32 -17.57 25.32 -6.63
N VAL A 33 -16.51 26.01 -6.18
CA VAL A 33 -15.15 25.87 -6.68
C VAL A 33 -14.56 24.52 -6.28
N VAL A 34 -14.78 24.06 -5.04
CA VAL A 34 -14.43 22.70 -4.59
C VAL A 34 -15.15 21.65 -5.42
N ALA A 35 -16.46 21.78 -5.59
CA ALA A 35 -17.24 20.86 -6.42
C ALA A 35 -16.79 20.86 -7.89
N TRP A 36 -16.39 22.02 -8.43
CA TRP A 36 -15.82 22.11 -9.77
C TRP A 36 -14.51 21.33 -9.91
N ASP A 37 -13.60 21.40 -8.94
CA ASP A 37 -12.33 20.67 -9.01
C ASP A 37 -12.51 19.16 -8.97
N ILE A 38 -13.44 18.68 -8.14
CA ILE A 38 -13.81 17.25 -8.08
C ILE A 38 -14.38 16.78 -9.41
N ARG A 39 -15.32 17.56 -9.98
CA ARG A 39 -15.90 17.27 -11.30
C ARG A 39 -14.86 17.31 -12.42
N ARG A 40 -13.82 18.16 -12.30
CA ARG A 40 -12.71 18.25 -13.25
C ARG A 40 -11.75 17.08 -13.13
N ALA A 41 -11.45 16.63 -11.91
CA ALA A 41 -10.52 15.55 -11.66
C ALA A 41 -11.04 14.18 -12.15
N GLN A 42 -12.36 14.00 -12.27
CA GLN A 42 -12.98 12.77 -12.72
C GLN A 42 -13.27 12.77 -14.23
N SER A 43 -12.62 11.86 -14.97
CA SER A 43 -12.86 11.63 -16.41
C SER A 43 -14.26 11.05 -16.64
N VAL A 44 -15.04 11.67 -17.53
CA VAL A 44 -16.39 11.20 -17.91
C VAL A 44 -16.27 9.88 -18.68
N LYS A 45 -16.70 8.79 -18.06
CA LYS A 45 -16.77 7.41 -18.58
C LYS A 45 -17.86 7.16 -19.63
N ASN A 46 -18.42 8.19 -20.27
CA ASN A 46 -19.46 8.01 -21.28
C ASN A 46 -18.86 8.25 -22.68
N GLY A 47 -18.52 7.15 -23.36
CA GLY A 47 -18.04 7.11 -24.74
C GLY A 47 -19.09 7.52 -25.79
N GLY A 48 -19.67 8.72 -25.66
CA GLY A 48 -20.65 9.22 -26.62
C GLY A 48 -20.97 10.72 -26.55
N ALA A 49 -20.39 11.49 -25.61
CA ALA A 49 -20.66 12.94 -25.54
C ALA A 49 -19.50 13.76 -26.11
N THR A 50 -19.72 14.42 -27.25
CA THR A 50 -18.86 15.44 -27.86
C THR A 50 -18.86 16.76 -27.06
N ARG A 51 -18.60 16.72 -25.75
CA ARG A 51 -18.43 17.93 -24.92
C ARG A 51 -16.97 18.09 -24.48
N LYS A 52 -16.44 19.28 -24.78
CA LYS A 52 -15.03 19.70 -24.62
C LYS A 52 -14.47 19.32 -23.25
N LYS A 53 -13.29 18.68 -23.24
CA LYS A 53 -12.39 18.59 -22.08
C LYS A 53 -12.34 19.97 -21.41
N VAL A 54 -12.74 20.08 -20.14
CA VAL A 54 -12.61 21.34 -19.38
C VAL A 54 -11.12 21.68 -19.37
N SER A 55 -10.74 22.78 -20.00
CA SER A 55 -9.34 23.21 -20.09
C SER A 55 -8.78 23.46 -18.69
N VAL A 56 -7.48 23.19 -18.49
CA VAL A 56 -6.78 23.55 -17.25
C VAL A 56 -6.94 25.07 -17.05
N PRO A 57 -7.37 25.54 -15.86
CA PRO A 57 -7.52 26.96 -15.60
C PRO A 57 -6.17 27.65 -15.77
N THR A 58 -6.17 28.85 -16.35
CA THR A 58 -4.96 29.67 -16.49
C THR A 58 -4.99 30.82 -15.48
N CYS A 59 -3.83 31.35 -15.15
CA CYS A 59 -3.73 32.56 -14.35
C CYS A 59 -4.32 33.74 -15.13
N GLY A 60 -5.23 34.49 -14.52
CA GLY A 60 -5.84 35.66 -15.14
C GLY A 60 -4.84 36.75 -15.55
N THR A 61 -3.65 36.77 -14.93
CA THR A 61 -2.59 37.75 -15.22
C THR A 61 -1.53 37.19 -16.18
N CYS A 62 -0.82 36.12 -15.81
CA CYS A 62 0.29 35.61 -16.63
C CYS A 62 -0.08 34.47 -17.59
N GLN A 63 -1.35 34.05 -17.64
CA GLN A 63 -1.88 33.00 -18.53
C GLN A 63 -1.21 31.62 -18.40
N ILE A 64 -0.35 31.40 -17.40
CA ILE A 64 0.24 30.09 -17.11
C ILE A 64 -0.85 29.13 -16.63
N ALA A 65 -0.81 27.88 -17.09
CA ALA A 65 -1.70 26.82 -16.63
C ALA A 65 -1.53 26.55 -15.12
N LEU A 66 -2.63 26.59 -14.39
CA LEU A 66 -2.68 26.42 -12.93
C LEU A 66 -3.01 24.96 -12.58
N HIS A 67 -1.97 24.20 -12.24
CA HIS A 67 -2.13 22.86 -11.65
C HIS A 67 -2.67 22.92 -10.21
N ARG A 68 -2.46 24.04 -9.51
CA ARG A 68 -2.98 24.36 -8.18
C ARG A 68 -3.56 25.78 -8.21
N PRO A 69 -4.80 25.95 -8.71
CA PRO A 69 -5.38 27.27 -8.86
C PRO A 69 -5.77 27.85 -7.49
N PHE A 70 -5.37 29.10 -7.24
CA PHE A 70 -5.95 29.87 -6.16
C PHE A 70 -7.06 30.74 -6.73
N VAL A 71 -8.28 30.55 -6.23
CA VAL A 71 -9.47 31.22 -6.76
C VAL A 71 -9.96 32.26 -5.78
N CYS A 72 -10.25 33.46 -6.26
CA CYS A 72 -10.84 34.51 -5.44
C CYS A 72 -12.28 34.12 -5.05
N LEU A 73 -12.62 34.22 -3.77
CA LEU A 73 -13.96 33.90 -3.29
C LEU A 73 -14.98 35.04 -3.51
N HIS A 74 -14.52 36.18 -4.04
CA HIS A 74 -15.38 37.35 -4.31
C HIS A 74 -15.65 37.55 -5.81
N CYS A 75 -14.69 37.24 -6.70
CA CYS A 75 -14.85 37.41 -8.16
C CYS A 75 -14.27 36.23 -8.98
N PRO A 76 -14.63 36.04 -10.26
CA PRO A 76 -14.21 34.87 -11.05
C PRO A 76 -12.70 34.69 -11.29
N TYR A 77 -11.85 35.54 -10.71
CA TYR A 77 -10.41 35.52 -10.91
C TYR A 77 -9.74 34.29 -10.29
N ALA A 78 -8.81 33.69 -11.06
CA ALA A 78 -7.90 32.66 -10.60
C ALA A 78 -6.45 33.09 -10.84
N GLY A 79 -5.61 32.99 -9.82
CA GLY A 79 -4.23 33.47 -9.83
C GLY A 79 -3.21 32.38 -9.50
N CYS A 80 -1.96 32.57 -9.94
CA CYS A 80 -0.86 31.75 -9.44
C CYS A 80 -0.36 32.27 -8.09
N TRP A 81 -0.09 31.34 -7.17
CA TRP A 81 0.46 31.68 -5.86
C TRP A 81 1.93 32.09 -5.94
N LYS A 82 2.76 31.29 -6.61
CA LYS A 82 4.22 31.51 -6.71
C LYS A 82 4.59 32.85 -7.37
N GLY A 83 3.80 33.30 -8.33
CA GLY A 83 4.01 34.60 -8.99
C GLY A 83 3.37 35.77 -8.27
N GLY A 84 2.76 35.56 -7.09
CA GLY A 84 2.11 36.62 -6.32
C GLY A 84 0.84 37.22 -6.94
N HIS A 85 0.42 36.78 -8.13
CA HIS A 85 -0.70 37.37 -8.87
C HIS A 85 -2.06 37.23 -8.19
N VAL A 86 -2.24 36.24 -7.31
CA VAL A 86 -3.46 36.18 -6.49
C VAL A 86 -3.42 37.21 -5.37
N SER A 87 -2.30 37.37 -4.68
CA SER A 87 -2.14 38.36 -3.62
C SER A 87 -2.23 39.79 -4.16
N ALA A 88 -1.62 40.06 -5.32
CA ALA A 88 -1.75 41.33 -6.03
C ALA A 88 -3.22 41.62 -6.38
N HIS A 89 -3.94 40.63 -6.91
CA HIS A 89 -5.37 40.77 -7.19
C HIS A 89 -6.21 41.07 -5.95
N LEU A 90 -5.96 40.38 -4.82
CA LEU A 90 -6.67 40.62 -3.57
C LEU A 90 -6.45 42.07 -3.08
N GLN A 91 -5.23 42.59 -3.23
CA GLN A 91 -4.91 43.99 -2.91
C GLN A 91 -5.58 44.99 -3.85
N GLU A 92 -5.46 44.79 -5.17
CA GLU A 92 -5.98 45.72 -6.19
C GLU A 92 -7.51 45.77 -6.21
N SER A 93 -8.16 44.63 -6.01
CA SER A 93 -9.62 44.50 -6.05
C SER A 93 -10.28 44.62 -4.68
N GLN A 94 -9.51 44.88 -3.61
CA GLN A 94 -9.98 44.93 -2.23
C GLN A 94 -10.79 43.67 -1.83
N HIS A 95 -10.31 42.51 -2.26
CA HIS A 95 -10.92 41.21 -1.94
C HIS A 95 -10.19 40.57 -0.75
N THR A 96 -10.95 40.03 0.20
CA THR A 96 -10.38 39.52 1.45
C THR A 96 -9.92 38.07 1.35
N PHE A 97 -10.64 37.21 0.60
CA PHE A 97 -10.39 35.76 0.60
C PHE A 97 -10.07 35.17 -0.77
N CYS A 98 -9.13 34.23 -0.79
CA CYS A 98 -8.97 33.26 -1.87
C CYS A 98 -8.83 31.84 -1.32
N ALA A 99 -9.19 30.84 -2.11
CA ALA A 99 -9.10 29.44 -1.73
C ALA A 99 -8.16 28.65 -2.65
N ASP A 100 -7.36 27.78 -2.05
CA ASP A 100 -6.73 26.67 -2.76
C ASP A 100 -7.75 25.55 -2.92
N VAL A 101 -8.17 25.36 -4.15
CA VAL A 101 -9.25 24.42 -4.47
C VAL A 101 -8.86 22.97 -4.18
N LYS A 102 -7.56 22.64 -4.25
CA LYS A 102 -7.09 21.26 -4.11
C LYS A 102 -6.99 20.81 -2.65
N THR A 103 -6.65 21.73 -1.75
CA THR A 103 -6.50 21.41 -0.32
C THR A 103 -7.67 21.89 0.52
N GLY A 104 -8.56 22.72 -0.04
CA GLY A 104 -9.63 23.37 0.71
C GLY A 104 -9.16 24.54 1.60
N ALA A 105 -7.87 24.88 1.56
CA ALA A 105 -7.33 25.92 2.43
C ALA A 105 -7.77 27.32 1.95
N ILE A 106 -8.33 28.12 2.86
CA ILE A 106 -8.69 29.52 2.59
C ILE A 106 -7.58 30.42 3.10
N PHE A 107 -7.11 31.34 2.27
CA PHE A 107 -6.16 32.38 2.66
C PHE A 107 -6.89 33.70 2.88
N CYS A 108 -6.55 34.36 3.97
CA CYS A 108 -7.05 35.70 4.31
C CYS A 108 -5.98 36.74 4.00
N PHE A 109 -6.28 37.68 3.10
CA PHE A 109 -5.35 38.74 2.73
C PHE A 109 -5.04 39.67 3.91
N GLU A 110 -6.04 40.02 4.71
CA GLU A 110 -5.89 40.94 5.85
C GLU A 110 -5.07 40.34 7.01
N CYS A 111 -5.16 39.03 7.22
CA CYS A 111 -4.32 38.34 8.22
C CYS A 111 -2.94 37.94 7.67
N HIS A 112 -2.76 37.99 6.35
CA HIS A 112 -1.62 37.41 5.64
C HIS A 112 -1.34 35.94 6.02
N ASP A 113 -2.39 35.17 6.34
CA ASP A 113 -2.26 33.79 6.81
C ASP A 113 -3.40 32.90 6.27
N PHE A 114 -3.13 31.59 6.28
CA PHE A 114 -4.14 30.58 6.02
C PHE A 114 -5.06 30.41 7.22
N ILE A 115 -6.35 30.30 6.92
CA ILE A 115 -7.39 30.10 7.89
C ILE A 115 -7.44 28.62 8.26
N HIS A 116 -7.20 28.34 9.53
CA HIS A 116 -7.44 27.04 10.14
C HIS A 116 -8.67 27.14 11.04
N HIS A 117 -9.81 26.70 10.54
CA HIS A 117 -11.09 26.77 11.26
C HIS A 117 -11.92 25.52 10.95
N SER A 118 -12.37 24.80 11.97
CA SER A 118 -13.11 23.53 11.84
C SER A 118 -14.31 23.61 10.89
N LYS A 119 -15.13 24.66 10.98
CA LYS A 119 -16.25 24.90 10.04
C LYS A 119 -15.82 24.98 8.56
N VAL A 120 -14.63 25.51 8.25
CA VAL A 120 -14.14 25.56 6.87
C VAL A 120 -13.76 24.15 6.38
N ASP A 121 -13.15 23.35 7.25
CA ASP A 121 -12.81 21.95 6.96
C ASP A 121 -14.09 21.10 6.77
N GLU A 122 -15.10 21.31 7.61
CA GLU A 122 -16.43 20.69 7.48
C GLU A 122 -17.10 21.06 6.15
N LEU A 123 -17.05 22.34 5.76
CA LEU A 123 -17.61 22.82 4.49
C LEU A 123 -16.90 22.20 3.29
N TYR A 124 -15.57 22.10 3.34
CA TYR A 124 -14.78 21.45 2.30
C TYR A 124 -15.15 19.97 2.15
N LEU A 125 -15.21 19.25 3.27
CA LEU A 125 -15.57 17.82 3.28
C LEU A 125 -17.01 17.60 2.80
N ALA A 126 -17.96 18.41 3.27
CA ALA A 126 -19.36 18.32 2.87
C ALA A 126 -19.56 18.61 1.37
N ALA A 127 -18.91 19.65 0.85
CA ALA A 127 -18.92 19.95 -0.58
C ALA A 127 -18.30 18.81 -1.40
N THR A 128 -17.26 18.17 -0.86
CA THR A 128 -16.58 17.05 -1.51
C THR A 128 -17.49 15.83 -1.63
N VAL A 129 -18.02 15.36 -0.49
CA VAL A 129 -18.93 14.21 -0.43
C VAL A 129 -20.17 14.45 -1.29
N THR A 130 -20.77 15.64 -1.22
CA THR A 130 -21.96 15.98 -2.00
C THR A 130 -21.69 15.90 -3.51
N ALA A 131 -20.55 16.41 -3.98
CA ALA A 131 -20.18 16.37 -5.39
C ALA A 131 -19.95 14.93 -5.88
N GLU A 132 -19.36 14.07 -5.05
CA GLU A 132 -19.13 12.66 -5.36
C GLU A 132 -20.43 11.83 -5.33
N GLU A 133 -21.32 12.08 -4.37
CA GLU A 133 -22.63 11.40 -4.25
C GLU A 133 -23.53 11.68 -5.46
N GLN A 134 -23.61 12.93 -5.91
CA GLN A 134 -24.42 13.32 -7.08
C GLN A 134 -23.99 12.60 -8.37
N GLN A 135 -22.72 12.22 -8.48
CA GLN A 135 -22.17 11.58 -9.68
C GLN A 135 -22.21 10.05 -9.62
N THR A 136 -22.18 9.43 -8.44
CA THR A 136 -22.03 7.97 -8.28
C THR A 136 -23.31 7.16 -8.42
N ARG A 137 -24.49 7.79 -8.57
CA ARG A 137 -25.80 7.16 -8.84
C ARG A 137 -26.08 5.90 -7.96
N PHE A 138 -25.71 5.91 -6.68
CA PHE A 138 -26.15 4.85 -5.77
C PHE A 138 -27.67 4.86 -5.65
N GLN A 139 -28.28 3.68 -5.50
CA GLN A 139 -29.71 3.59 -5.17
C GLN A 139 -29.94 4.30 -3.84
N VAL A 140 -30.56 5.48 -3.92
CA VAL A 140 -30.90 6.31 -2.78
C VAL A 140 -31.91 5.52 -1.95
N ALA A 141 -31.53 5.10 -0.74
CA ALA A 141 -32.48 4.62 0.23
C ALA A 141 -33.59 5.67 0.36
N LYS A 142 -34.88 5.26 0.29
CA LYS A 142 -36.03 6.17 0.37
C LYS A 142 -36.14 6.95 1.69
N LYS A 143 -35.27 6.67 2.66
CA LYS A 143 -35.14 7.44 3.89
C LYS A 143 -34.03 8.49 3.68
N PRO A 144 -34.30 9.79 3.86
CA PRO A 144 -33.23 10.79 3.87
C PRO A 144 -32.18 10.35 4.89
N ARG A 145 -30.91 10.31 4.48
CA ARG A 145 -29.80 10.19 5.45
C ARG A 145 -29.97 11.32 6.46
N GLU A 146 -29.90 10.98 7.74
CA GLU A 146 -29.88 11.98 8.80
C GLU A 146 -28.78 13.00 8.49
N ARG A 147 -29.12 14.29 8.54
CA ARG A 147 -28.15 15.36 8.31
C ARG A 147 -27.03 15.18 9.32
N PHE A 148 -25.78 15.20 8.84
CA PHE A 148 -24.61 15.20 9.70
C PHE A 148 -24.73 16.37 10.69
N GLN A 149 -24.83 16.05 11.97
CA GLN A 149 -24.73 17.00 13.06
C GLN A 149 -23.38 16.74 13.72
N SER A 150 -22.59 17.80 13.89
CA SER A 150 -21.38 17.74 14.71
C SER A 150 -21.78 17.21 16.09
N TRP A 151 -21.16 16.12 16.53
CA TRP A 151 -21.40 15.61 17.88
C TRP A 151 -20.83 16.62 18.88
N ALA A 152 -21.72 17.34 19.55
CA ALA A 152 -21.40 18.16 20.70
C ALA A 152 -21.83 17.35 21.93
N PRO A 153 -20.89 16.91 22.79
CA PRO A 153 -21.24 16.07 23.93
C PRO A 153 -22.22 16.83 24.83
N THR A 154 -23.41 16.28 25.00
CA THR A 154 -24.40 16.78 25.95
C THR A 154 -23.90 16.60 27.39
N ALA A 155 -24.56 17.22 28.37
CA ALA A 155 -24.22 16.99 29.77
C ALA A 155 -24.32 15.50 30.18
N GLN A 156 -25.20 14.73 29.53
CA GLN A 156 -25.26 13.28 29.67
C GLN A 156 -24.07 12.58 29.01
N ASP A 157 -23.62 13.02 27.83
CA ASP A 157 -22.44 12.45 27.16
C ASP A 157 -21.15 12.76 27.93
N VAL A 158 -21.00 13.97 28.47
CA VAL A 158 -19.85 14.34 29.31
C VAL A 158 -19.83 13.49 30.58
N ALA A 159 -20.97 13.33 31.27
CA ALA A 159 -21.06 12.47 32.44
C ALA A 159 -20.84 10.97 32.08
N ALA A 160 -21.24 10.54 30.88
CA ALA A 160 -20.97 9.19 30.37
C ALA A 160 -19.49 8.99 30.00
N LEU A 161 -18.80 10.04 29.53
CA LEU A 161 -17.37 10.04 29.20
C LEU A 161 -16.47 10.13 30.44
N GLU A 162 -16.84 10.94 31.44
CA GLU A 162 -16.13 11.00 32.74
C GLU A 162 -16.21 9.67 33.50
N ASN A 163 -17.32 8.94 33.34
CA ASN A 163 -17.47 7.58 33.85
C ASN A 163 -17.14 6.50 32.80
N SER A 164 -16.65 6.88 31.62
CA SER A 164 -16.31 5.91 30.59
C SER A 164 -15.04 5.18 31.02
N VAL A 165 -15.13 3.86 31.06
CA VAL A 165 -13.95 3.01 31.18
C VAL A 165 -13.14 3.26 29.92
N THR A 166 -11.93 3.83 30.08
CA THR A 166 -10.94 3.89 28.99
C THR A 166 -10.88 2.52 28.34
N ILE A 167 -11.33 2.40 27.09
CA ILE A 167 -11.32 1.11 26.39
C ILE A 167 -9.87 0.66 26.35
N PRO A 168 -9.53 -0.50 26.95
CA PRO A 168 -8.17 -1.00 26.91
C PRO A 168 -7.79 -1.19 25.44
N CYS A 169 -6.77 -0.44 25.03
CA CYS A 169 -5.77 -0.87 24.06
C CYS A 169 -6.25 -1.75 22.88
N GLN A 170 -7.26 -1.33 22.11
CA GLN A 170 -7.64 -2.05 20.88
C GLN A 170 -6.40 -2.23 19.99
N GLY A 171 -6.09 -3.48 19.64
CA GLY A 171 -4.94 -3.79 18.78
C GLY A 171 -3.57 -3.84 19.48
N ARG A 172 -3.47 -3.64 20.80
CA ARG A 172 -2.19 -3.66 21.56
C ARG A 172 -2.17 -4.80 22.58
N ARG A 173 -2.43 -6.02 22.13
CA ARG A 173 -2.55 -7.23 22.95
C ARG A 173 -1.33 -8.14 22.75
N GLY A 174 -0.70 -8.57 23.84
CA GLY A 174 0.41 -9.54 23.79
C GLY A 174 -0.07 -10.95 23.42
N LEU A 175 0.84 -11.79 22.93
CA LEU A 175 0.57 -13.20 22.64
C LEU A 175 1.35 -14.09 23.60
N LEU A 176 0.65 -15.00 24.29
CA LEU A 176 1.29 -15.91 25.24
C LEU A 176 2.33 -16.78 24.52
N ASN A 177 3.49 -16.97 25.15
CA ASN A 177 4.45 -17.97 24.71
C ASN A 177 4.00 -19.35 25.19
N LEU A 178 3.64 -20.23 24.25
CA LEU A 178 3.14 -21.58 24.53
C LEU A 178 4.27 -22.63 24.54
N GLY A 179 5.50 -22.18 24.82
CA GLY A 179 6.71 -23.00 24.90
C GLY A 179 7.87 -22.37 24.14
N GLN A 180 7.90 -22.56 22.82
CA GLN A 180 8.91 -22.00 21.92
C GLN A 180 8.24 -21.28 20.74
N THR A 181 7.12 -20.59 21.00
CA THR A 181 6.26 -20.01 19.95
C THR A 181 6.59 -18.55 19.63
N CYS A 182 7.70 -18.00 20.12
CA CYS A 182 8.05 -16.60 19.88
C CYS A 182 8.21 -16.28 18.38
N PHE A 183 8.72 -17.21 17.57
CA PHE A 183 8.79 -17.07 16.10
C PHE A 183 7.40 -16.90 15.45
N MET A 184 6.38 -17.59 15.99
CA MET A 184 4.99 -17.46 15.54
C MET A 184 4.41 -16.13 16.02
N ASN A 185 4.59 -15.80 17.30
CA ASN A 185 4.03 -14.60 17.91
C ASN A 185 4.47 -13.33 17.16
N VAL A 186 5.76 -13.20 16.84
CA VAL A 186 6.26 -12.01 16.12
C VAL A 186 5.71 -11.88 14.69
N VAL A 187 5.43 -13.00 14.02
CA VAL A 187 4.84 -13.00 12.68
C VAL A 187 3.35 -12.65 12.74
N LEU A 188 2.62 -13.23 13.70
CA LEU A 188 1.21 -12.91 13.93
C LEU A 188 1.02 -11.43 14.29
N GLN A 189 1.88 -10.88 15.16
CA GLN A 189 1.86 -9.44 15.47
C GLN A 189 2.13 -8.58 14.21
N SER A 190 3.04 -9.01 13.32
CA SER A 190 3.26 -8.32 12.05
C SER A 190 2.04 -8.35 11.13
N PHE A 191 1.25 -9.44 11.15
CA PHE A 191 0.01 -9.53 10.39
C PHE A 191 -1.12 -8.68 10.98
N VAL A 192 -1.27 -8.68 12.30
CA VAL A 192 -2.29 -7.90 13.02
C VAL A 192 -2.16 -6.40 12.76
N HIS A 193 -0.91 -5.91 12.75
CA HIS A 193 -0.60 -4.51 12.49
C HIS A 193 -0.53 -4.15 11.00
N ASN A 194 -0.71 -5.12 10.09
CA ASN A 194 -0.84 -4.84 8.66
C ASN A 194 -2.27 -4.30 8.38
N PRO A 195 -2.40 -3.04 7.90
CA PRO A 195 -3.71 -2.44 7.70
C PRO A 195 -4.57 -3.16 6.65
N LEU A 196 -3.97 -3.78 5.64
CA LEU A 196 -4.70 -4.51 4.59
C LEU A 196 -5.29 -5.81 5.11
N LEU A 197 -4.52 -6.56 5.91
CA LEU A 197 -5.03 -7.78 6.55
C LEU A 197 -6.09 -7.44 7.61
N ARG A 198 -5.82 -6.44 8.46
CA ARG A 198 -6.76 -5.96 9.46
C ARG A 198 -8.12 -5.61 8.85
N ASN A 199 -8.12 -4.79 7.81
CA ASN A 199 -9.36 -4.37 7.15
C ASN A 199 -10.08 -5.54 6.44
N TYR A 200 -9.34 -6.56 6.00
CA TYR A 200 -9.93 -7.75 5.37
C TYR A 200 -10.66 -8.63 6.40
N PHE A 201 -10.00 -8.98 7.51
CA PHE A 201 -10.58 -9.87 8.52
C PHE A 201 -11.64 -9.15 9.37
N LEU A 202 -11.37 -7.94 9.86
CA LEU A 202 -12.38 -7.16 10.59
C LEU A 202 -13.54 -6.69 9.69
N GLY A 203 -13.36 -6.70 8.37
CA GLY A 203 -14.38 -6.36 7.39
C GLY A 203 -15.25 -7.55 6.97
N ASP A 204 -15.22 -8.67 7.71
CA ASP A 204 -16.01 -9.88 7.45
C ASP A 204 -15.79 -10.50 6.05
N LYS A 205 -14.67 -10.21 5.38
CA LYS A 205 -14.38 -10.82 4.06
C LYS A 205 -14.11 -12.32 4.16
N HIS A 206 -13.64 -12.77 5.33
CA HIS A 206 -13.62 -14.16 5.72
C HIS A 206 -14.14 -14.27 7.15
N ASN A 207 -15.36 -14.78 7.32
CA ASN A 207 -15.98 -14.97 8.63
C ASN A 207 -15.92 -16.44 9.03
N HIS A 208 -15.28 -16.75 10.15
CA HIS A 208 -15.07 -18.14 10.61
C HIS A 208 -16.38 -18.90 10.87
N LYS A 209 -17.47 -18.20 11.25
CA LYS A 209 -18.79 -18.81 11.50
C LYS A 209 -19.53 -19.17 10.21
N GLN A 210 -19.18 -18.52 9.10
CA GLN A 210 -19.79 -18.74 7.78
C GLN A 210 -18.87 -19.52 6.82
N CYS A 211 -17.67 -19.87 7.28
CA CYS A 211 -16.73 -20.61 6.47
C CYS A 211 -17.24 -22.04 6.27
N LYS A 212 -17.23 -22.51 5.02
CA LYS A 212 -17.64 -23.87 4.64
C LYS A 212 -16.46 -24.85 4.59
N ILE A 213 -15.25 -24.38 4.88
CA ILE A 213 -14.06 -25.23 4.93
C ILE A 213 -14.14 -25.97 6.27
N GLU A 214 -14.44 -27.28 6.19
CA GLU A 214 -14.81 -28.09 7.36
C GLU A 214 -13.66 -28.26 8.36
N GLU A 215 -12.40 -28.34 7.90
CA GLU A 215 -11.24 -28.51 8.78
C GLU A 215 -10.02 -27.67 8.38
N ASP A 216 -9.25 -27.27 9.41
CA ASP A 216 -7.93 -26.63 9.32
C ASP A 216 -7.86 -25.38 8.42
N CYS A 217 -8.86 -24.52 8.53
CA CYS A 217 -8.90 -23.26 7.80
C CYS A 217 -8.06 -22.18 8.50
N THR A 218 -6.87 -21.89 8.00
CA THR A 218 -6.00 -20.84 8.56
C THR A 218 -6.65 -19.45 8.49
N CYS A 219 -7.48 -19.17 7.48
CA CYS A 219 -8.25 -17.93 7.45
C CYS A 219 -9.27 -17.81 8.61
N CYS A 220 -9.89 -18.91 9.06
CA CYS A 220 -10.74 -18.91 10.24
C CYS A 220 -9.94 -18.57 11.50
N GLU A 221 -8.72 -19.12 11.61
CA GLU A 221 -7.84 -18.84 12.74
C GLU A 221 -7.32 -17.39 12.75
N MET A 222 -7.04 -16.83 11.57
CA MET A 222 -6.74 -15.40 11.44
C MET A 222 -7.94 -14.53 11.84
N ASP A 223 -9.15 -14.87 11.40
CA ASP A 223 -10.37 -14.13 11.77
C ASP A 223 -10.60 -14.15 13.29
N LYS A 224 -10.46 -15.31 13.94
CA LYS A 224 -10.48 -15.44 15.41
C LYS A 224 -9.40 -14.60 16.08
N LEU A 225 -8.17 -14.65 15.58
CA LEU A 225 -7.04 -13.86 16.10
C LEU A 225 -7.35 -12.36 16.06
N PHE A 226 -7.86 -11.86 14.93
CA PHE A 226 -8.26 -10.45 14.81
C PHE A 226 -9.41 -10.11 15.75
N ALA A 227 -10.44 -10.95 15.85
CA ALA A 227 -11.54 -10.74 16.78
C ALA A 227 -11.07 -10.66 18.25
N GLU A 228 -10.14 -11.52 18.64
CA GLU A 228 -9.60 -11.58 20.00
C GLU A 228 -8.69 -10.41 20.32
N ILE A 229 -7.77 -10.02 19.43
CA ILE A 229 -6.84 -8.91 19.67
C ILE A 229 -7.56 -7.56 19.70
N PHE A 230 -8.63 -7.41 18.93
CA PHE A 230 -9.44 -6.18 18.91
C PHE A 230 -10.67 -6.26 19.85
N SER A 231 -10.76 -7.30 20.69
CA SER A 231 -11.74 -7.36 21.77
C SER A 231 -11.41 -6.41 22.92
N ASN A 232 -12.32 -6.26 23.88
CA ASN A 232 -12.11 -5.43 25.07
C ASN A 232 -11.25 -6.13 26.15
N GLU A 233 -10.76 -7.34 25.88
CA GLU A 233 -10.01 -8.15 26.84
C GLU A 233 -8.53 -7.73 26.89
N PRO A 234 -8.02 -7.24 28.04
CA PRO A 234 -6.65 -6.72 28.14
C PRO A 234 -5.58 -7.80 28.34
N THR A 235 -5.96 -9.02 28.75
CA THR A 235 -5.03 -10.11 29.04
C THR A 235 -4.35 -10.65 27.79
N ALA A 236 -3.12 -11.15 27.87
CA ALA A 236 -2.44 -11.72 26.69
C ALA A 236 -3.25 -12.88 26.06
N TYR A 237 -3.31 -12.93 24.74
CA TYR A 237 -4.06 -13.95 24.00
C TYR A 237 -3.18 -15.16 23.68
N GLY A 238 -3.70 -16.37 23.88
CA GLY A 238 -3.03 -17.62 23.49
C GLY A 238 -3.64 -18.19 22.21
N PRO A 239 -2.99 -18.09 21.04
CA PRO A 239 -3.52 -18.59 19.77
C PRO A 239 -3.35 -20.12 19.63
N ILE A 240 -3.93 -20.89 20.56
CA ILE A 240 -3.76 -22.35 20.67
C ILE A 240 -4.32 -23.08 19.45
N THR A 241 -5.52 -22.70 19.00
CA THR A 241 -6.16 -23.31 17.83
C THR A 241 -5.39 -23.01 16.55
N PHE A 242 -4.83 -21.79 16.43
CA PHE A 242 -3.94 -21.42 15.32
C PHE A 242 -2.69 -22.31 15.28
N LEU A 243 -2.04 -22.50 16.43
CA LEU A 243 -0.85 -23.35 16.56
C LEU A 243 -1.17 -24.79 16.13
N PHE A 244 -2.28 -25.34 16.62
CA PHE A 244 -2.73 -26.68 16.27
C PHE A 244 -3.01 -26.84 14.76
N THR A 245 -3.71 -25.88 14.16
CA THR A 245 -3.95 -25.87 12.70
C THR A 245 -2.65 -25.77 11.91
N THR A 246 -1.67 -24.99 12.37
CA THR A 246 -0.35 -24.89 11.74
C THR A 246 0.36 -26.25 11.77
N TRP A 247 0.39 -26.91 12.92
CA TRP A 247 1.04 -28.22 13.07
C TRP A 247 0.41 -29.30 12.20
N ARG A 248 -0.92 -29.27 12.00
CA ARG A 248 -1.60 -30.20 11.07
C ARG A 248 -1.27 -29.93 9.60
N LYS A 249 -1.01 -28.67 9.23
CA LYS A 249 -0.75 -28.27 7.84
C LYS A 249 0.73 -28.35 7.44
N SER A 250 1.65 -28.08 8.36
CA SER A 250 3.09 -28.15 8.13
C SER A 250 3.74 -29.03 9.19
N THR A 251 4.03 -30.28 8.82
CA THR A 251 4.75 -31.22 9.69
C THR A 251 6.15 -30.75 10.03
N GLU A 252 6.79 -29.97 9.16
CA GLU A 252 8.13 -29.38 9.37
C GLU A 252 8.13 -28.32 10.47
N LEU A 253 7.01 -27.58 10.61
CA LEU A 253 6.79 -26.59 11.66
C LEU A 253 6.08 -27.19 12.88
N ALA A 254 5.80 -28.49 12.86
CA ALA A 254 5.14 -29.19 13.95
C ALA A 254 6.13 -29.55 15.06
N GLY A 255 5.67 -29.49 16.30
CA GLY A 255 6.43 -29.85 17.48
C GLY A 255 6.89 -28.65 18.30
N TYR A 256 7.70 -28.95 19.33
CA TYR A 256 8.12 -27.98 20.35
C TYR A 256 9.48 -27.31 20.05
N GLN A 257 10.02 -27.48 18.85
CA GLN A 257 11.33 -26.93 18.48
C GLN A 257 11.23 -25.48 18.03
N GLN A 258 12.29 -24.70 18.26
CA GLN A 258 12.42 -23.35 17.71
C GLN A 258 12.48 -23.43 16.17
N GLN A 259 11.75 -22.55 15.51
CA GLN A 259 11.71 -22.47 14.04
C GLN A 259 12.12 -21.07 13.56
N ASP A 260 12.46 -20.97 12.28
CA ASP A 260 12.76 -19.68 11.66
C ASP A 260 11.47 -18.87 11.41
N ALA A 261 11.46 -17.61 11.82
CA ALA A 261 10.29 -16.75 11.68
C ALA A 261 9.94 -16.45 10.22
N HIS A 262 10.91 -16.42 9.30
CA HIS A 262 10.67 -16.22 7.88
C HIS A 262 10.04 -17.45 7.24
N GLU A 263 10.50 -18.65 7.61
CA GLU A 263 9.89 -19.91 7.15
C GLU A 263 8.43 -20.02 7.60
N PHE A 264 8.16 -19.72 8.87
CA PHE A 264 6.80 -19.66 9.38
C PHE A 264 5.96 -18.57 8.70
N PHE A 265 6.53 -17.41 8.40
CA PHE A 265 5.88 -16.34 7.65
C PHE A 265 5.44 -16.81 6.27
N ILE A 266 6.34 -17.39 5.48
CA ILE A 266 6.04 -17.88 4.12
C ILE A 266 5.04 -19.04 4.16
N SER A 267 5.22 -20.01 5.06
CA SER A 267 4.27 -21.11 5.24
C SER A 267 2.87 -20.60 5.56
N THR A 268 2.76 -19.64 6.49
CA THR A 268 1.47 -19.05 6.86
C THR A 268 0.83 -18.27 5.71
N LEU A 269 1.61 -17.50 4.92
CA LEU A 269 1.09 -16.86 3.72
C LEU A 269 0.51 -17.88 2.73
N ASN A 270 1.21 -19.01 2.52
CA ASN A 270 0.74 -20.07 1.64
C ASN A 270 -0.53 -20.75 2.17
N HIS A 271 -0.64 -20.96 3.48
CA HIS A 271 -1.84 -21.52 4.11
C HIS A 271 -3.04 -20.56 4.07
N ILE A 272 -2.83 -19.27 4.29
CA ILE A 272 -3.89 -18.26 4.13
C ILE A 272 -4.31 -18.22 2.66
N HIS A 273 -3.37 -18.25 1.72
CA HIS A 273 -3.67 -18.32 0.29
C HIS A 273 -4.52 -19.55 -0.06
N SER A 274 -4.18 -20.75 0.42
CA SER A 274 -4.94 -21.97 0.10
C SER A 274 -6.35 -21.99 0.70
N THR A 275 -6.58 -21.25 1.78
CA THR A 275 -7.87 -21.19 2.49
C THR A 275 -8.67 -19.91 2.24
N SER A 276 -8.15 -19.00 1.40
CA SER A 276 -8.80 -17.74 1.03
C SER A 276 -9.78 -17.91 -0.14
N ARG A 277 -10.86 -17.13 -0.12
CA ARG A 277 -11.78 -17.00 -1.27
C ARG A 277 -11.03 -16.41 -2.47
N GLY A 278 -11.23 -16.97 -3.66
CA GLY A 278 -10.61 -16.49 -4.89
C GLY A 278 -9.14 -16.91 -5.10
N SER A 279 -8.69 -17.89 -4.32
CA SER A 279 -7.43 -18.58 -4.56
C SER A 279 -7.48 -19.38 -5.86
N THR A 280 -6.73 -18.95 -6.88
CA THR A 280 -6.57 -19.68 -8.15
C THR A 280 -5.10 -19.66 -8.61
N ASN A 281 -4.68 -20.67 -9.37
CA ASN A 281 -3.30 -20.79 -9.87
C ASN A 281 -2.99 -19.84 -11.05
N VAL A 282 -4.02 -19.28 -11.70
CA VAL A 282 -3.86 -18.49 -12.94
C VAL A 282 -4.06 -17.00 -12.69
N SER A 283 -5.05 -16.61 -11.89
CA SER A 283 -5.33 -15.21 -11.55
C SER A 283 -5.83 -15.08 -10.11
N CYS A 284 -4.92 -15.28 -9.17
CA CYS A 284 -5.26 -15.22 -7.76
C CYS A 284 -5.62 -13.79 -7.32
N ASN A 285 -6.79 -13.62 -6.70
CA ASN A 285 -7.22 -12.36 -6.09
C ASN A 285 -7.36 -12.49 -4.56
N CYS A 286 -6.74 -13.51 -3.96
CA CYS A 286 -6.78 -13.70 -2.51
C CYS A 286 -6.11 -12.53 -1.77
N ILE A 287 -6.39 -12.43 -0.47
CA ILE A 287 -5.84 -11.37 0.38
C ILE A 287 -4.30 -11.36 0.38
N ILE A 288 -3.65 -12.53 0.31
CA ILE A 288 -2.20 -12.62 0.28
C ILE A 288 -1.62 -12.07 -1.01
N HIS A 289 -2.10 -12.49 -2.17
CA HIS A 289 -1.57 -12.01 -3.44
C HIS A 289 -1.95 -10.55 -3.73
N SER A 290 -3.07 -10.06 -3.19
CA SER A 290 -3.40 -8.64 -3.27
C SER A 290 -2.56 -7.76 -2.33
N THR A 291 -2.02 -8.31 -1.24
CA THR A 291 -1.23 -7.57 -0.23
C THR A 291 0.27 -7.66 -0.47
N PHE A 292 0.81 -8.86 -0.69
CA PHE A 292 2.25 -9.13 -0.70
C PHE A 292 2.81 -9.49 -2.08
N ALA A 293 1.97 -9.79 -3.09
CA ALA A 293 2.51 -10.24 -4.38
C ALA A 293 3.10 -9.12 -5.23
N GLY A 294 4.41 -9.18 -5.42
CA GLY A 294 5.15 -8.44 -6.42
C GLY A 294 5.56 -9.31 -7.60
N GLN A 295 6.35 -8.73 -8.51
CA GLN A 295 7.01 -9.46 -9.59
C GLN A 295 8.45 -8.97 -9.73
N LEU A 296 9.37 -9.91 -9.83
CA LEU A 296 10.75 -9.70 -10.25
C LEU A 296 10.86 -9.83 -11.77
N GLN A 297 11.83 -9.15 -12.34
CA GLN A 297 12.30 -9.36 -13.70
C GLN A 297 13.77 -9.73 -13.66
N SER A 298 14.08 -10.94 -14.13
CA SER A 298 15.42 -11.48 -14.30
C SER A 298 15.84 -11.33 -15.76
N ASP A 299 16.76 -10.40 -16.02
CA ASP A 299 17.33 -10.17 -17.35
C ASP A 299 18.69 -10.88 -17.44
N VAL A 300 18.81 -11.83 -18.38
CA VAL A 300 20.07 -12.49 -18.76
C VAL A 300 20.56 -11.87 -20.06
N ILE A 301 21.67 -11.16 -19.99
CA ILE A 301 22.23 -10.36 -21.09
C ILE A 301 23.52 -11.03 -21.55
N CYS A 302 23.59 -11.34 -22.85
CA CYS A 302 24.84 -11.76 -23.48
C CYS A 302 25.69 -10.52 -23.79
N GLU A 303 26.85 -10.37 -23.13
CA GLU A 303 27.79 -9.25 -23.30
C GLU A 303 28.39 -9.21 -24.72
N ARG A 304 28.34 -10.33 -25.46
CA ARG A 304 28.89 -10.42 -26.83
C ARG A 304 27.93 -9.93 -27.91
N CYS A 305 26.67 -10.33 -27.86
CA CYS A 305 25.69 -10.03 -28.92
C CYS A 305 24.57 -9.09 -28.47
N GLY A 306 24.53 -8.71 -27.20
CA GLY A 306 23.50 -7.84 -26.62
C GLY A 306 22.11 -8.47 -26.53
N THR A 307 21.97 -9.78 -26.78
CA THR A 307 20.65 -10.45 -26.65
C THR A 307 20.26 -10.50 -25.18
N VAL A 308 19.05 -10.02 -24.88
CA VAL A 308 18.46 -10.00 -23.54
C VAL A 308 17.36 -11.06 -23.48
N ASN A 309 17.46 -11.98 -22.52
CA ASN A 309 16.39 -12.91 -22.19
C ASN A 309 15.77 -12.53 -20.84
N SER A 310 14.49 -12.20 -20.82
CA SER A 310 13.79 -11.71 -19.63
C SER A 310 12.80 -12.75 -19.11
N THR A 311 12.95 -13.16 -17.85
CA THR A 311 11.95 -13.98 -17.13
C THR A 311 11.27 -13.15 -16.05
N VAL A 312 10.00 -13.44 -15.78
CA VAL A 312 9.22 -12.75 -14.75
C VAL A 312 8.85 -13.74 -13.66
N ASP A 313 9.30 -13.47 -12.45
CA ASP A 313 9.15 -14.37 -11.31
C ASP A 313 8.25 -13.71 -10.25
N PRO A 314 7.20 -14.38 -9.75
CA PRO A 314 6.40 -13.85 -8.64
C PRO A 314 7.23 -13.77 -7.35
N MET A 315 6.93 -12.79 -6.50
CA MET A 315 7.55 -12.65 -5.18
C MET A 315 6.50 -12.36 -4.10
N LEU A 316 6.70 -12.88 -2.89
CA LEU A 316 5.95 -12.49 -1.68
C LEU A 316 6.82 -11.70 -0.70
N ASP A 317 8.14 -11.85 -0.82
CA ASP A 317 9.16 -11.20 0.00
C ASP A 317 10.46 -11.05 -0.80
N ILE A 318 11.42 -10.32 -0.23
CA ILE A 318 12.76 -10.13 -0.79
C ILE A 318 13.80 -10.49 0.27
N SER A 319 14.48 -11.63 0.08
CA SER A 319 15.59 -12.04 0.93
C SER A 319 16.91 -11.38 0.51
N LEU A 320 17.47 -10.55 1.39
CA LEU A 320 18.62 -9.70 1.13
C LEU A 320 19.91 -10.27 1.73
N GLU A 321 20.95 -10.28 0.91
CA GLU A 321 22.31 -10.66 1.34
C GLU A 321 23.03 -9.52 2.06
N LEU A 322 23.67 -9.85 3.17
CA LEU A 322 24.34 -8.86 4.02
C LEU A 322 25.78 -8.60 3.61
N ARG A 323 26.47 -9.59 3.06
CA ARG A 323 27.86 -9.51 2.62
C ARG A 323 27.97 -9.58 1.10
N GLY A 324 29.00 -8.93 0.54
CA GLY A 324 29.36 -9.11 -0.86
C GLY A 324 30.16 -10.40 -1.08
N LYS A 325 30.40 -10.78 -2.35
CA LYS A 325 31.16 -12.00 -2.72
C LYS A 325 32.60 -12.05 -2.15
N ALA A 326 33.16 -10.92 -1.71
CA ALA A 326 34.47 -10.81 -1.07
C ALA A 326 34.43 -10.96 0.47
N GLY A 327 33.28 -11.22 1.08
CA GLY A 327 33.15 -11.49 2.53
C GLY A 327 33.23 -10.27 3.45
N GLU A 328 33.62 -9.11 2.94
CA GLU A 328 33.66 -7.83 3.66
C GLU A 328 32.53 -6.90 3.23
N VAL A 329 31.97 -6.13 4.18
CA VAL A 329 31.07 -5.03 3.87
C VAL A 329 31.85 -3.74 4.05
N ALA A 330 31.92 -2.91 3.01
CA ALA A 330 32.56 -1.60 3.12
C ALA A 330 31.88 -0.78 4.23
N PRO A 331 32.65 -0.06 5.08
CA PRO A 331 32.08 0.78 6.12
C PRO A 331 31.14 1.82 5.51
N GLY A 332 29.84 1.74 5.84
CA GLY A 332 28.78 2.60 5.30
C GLY A 332 27.74 1.88 4.42
N GLU A 333 28.00 0.65 3.97
CA GLU A 333 27.08 -0.09 3.09
C GLU A 333 26.10 -1.03 3.81
N ASN A 334 26.20 -1.17 5.14
CA ASN A 334 25.25 -1.94 5.97
C ASN A 334 23.91 -1.21 6.15
N THR A 335 23.25 -0.91 5.03
CA THR A 335 21.95 -0.26 4.97
C THR A 335 20.99 -1.09 4.12
N LEU A 336 19.68 -0.98 4.37
CA LEU A 336 18.65 -1.61 3.54
C LEU A 336 18.80 -1.19 2.07
N THR A 337 19.08 0.09 1.82
CA THR A 337 19.36 0.62 0.48
C THR A 337 20.60 -0.03 -0.14
N GLY A 338 21.67 -0.23 0.63
CA GLY A 338 22.89 -0.94 0.18
C GLY A 338 22.61 -2.39 -0.19
N CYS A 339 21.83 -3.10 0.64
CA CYS A 339 21.38 -4.45 0.36
C CYS A 339 20.54 -4.53 -0.92
N LEU A 340 19.63 -3.58 -1.15
CA LEU A 340 18.81 -3.51 -2.37
C LEU A 340 19.64 -3.19 -3.62
N LYS A 341 20.64 -2.31 -3.50
CA LYS A 341 21.61 -2.04 -4.58
C LYS A 341 22.35 -3.30 -4.98
N ARG A 342 22.82 -4.08 -4.00
CA ARG A 342 23.50 -5.37 -4.25
C ARG A 342 22.55 -6.39 -4.86
N TYR A 343 21.33 -6.48 -4.35
CA TYR A 343 20.29 -7.37 -4.88
C TYR A 343 19.96 -7.10 -6.36
N THR A 344 20.04 -5.83 -6.78
CA THR A 344 19.76 -5.40 -8.16
C THR A 344 21.01 -5.22 -9.02
N GLN A 345 22.19 -5.54 -8.50
CA GLN A 345 23.46 -5.43 -9.22
C GLN A 345 23.58 -6.55 -10.28
N PRO A 346 24.09 -6.27 -11.49
CA PRO A 346 24.43 -7.32 -12.44
C PRO A 346 25.51 -8.25 -11.88
N GLU A 347 25.29 -9.55 -12.01
CA GLU A 347 26.29 -10.58 -11.70
C GLU A 347 26.66 -11.40 -12.94
N LYS A 348 27.94 -11.76 -13.05
CA LYS A 348 28.41 -12.65 -14.12
C LYS A 348 28.10 -14.10 -13.78
N LEU A 349 27.53 -14.83 -14.74
CA LEU A 349 27.24 -16.26 -14.60
C LEU A 349 28.50 -17.10 -14.86
N GLY A 350 28.63 -18.20 -14.13
CA GLY A 350 29.77 -19.11 -14.27
C GLY A 350 29.69 -19.95 -15.57
N PRO A 351 30.81 -20.48 -16.09
CA PRO A 351 30.93 -21.11 -17.42
C PRO A 351 29.96 -22.28 -17.71
N LYS A 352 29.34 -22.88 -16.69
CA LYS A 352 28.39 -24.01 -16.82
C LYS A 352 26.91 -23.64 -16.59
N GLN A 353 26.59 -22.36 -16.34
CA GLN A 353 25.25 -21.96 -15.89
C GLN A 353 24.33 -21.49 -17.03
N TYR A 354 24.87 -21.09 -18.19
CA TYR A 354 24.08 -20.60 -19.31
C TYR A 354 24.86 -20.66 -20.64
N SER A 355 24.19 -20.95 -21.75
CA SER A 355 24.75 -20.86 -23.10
C SER A 355 23.85 -20.00 -23.97
N CYS A 356 24.44 -19.03 -24.69
CA CYS A 356 23.65 -18.15 -25.55
C CYS A 356 23.25 -18.90 -26.83
N ALA A 357 21.95 -19.09 -27.05
CA ALA A 357 21.42 -19.77 -28.24
C ALA A 357 21.85 -19.11 -29.57
N LYS A 358 22.04 -17.78 -29.57
CA LYS A 358 22.45 -17.01 -30.77
C LYS A 358 23.95 -17.10 -31.07
N CYS A 359 24.78 -17.27 -30.04
CA CYS A 359 26.24 -17.23 -30.17
C CYS A 359 26.90 -18.61 -30.08
N GLY A 360 26.21 -19.61 -29.53
CA GLY A 360 26.72 -20.97 -29.30
C GLY A 360 27.88 -21.08 -28.30
N LYS A 361 28.28 -19.99 -27.64
CA LYS A 361 29.45 -19.92 -26.74
C LYS A 361 29.06 -19.85 -25.26
N ALA A 362 30.03 -20.18 -24.40
CA ALA A 362 29.87 -20.43 -22.97
C ALA A 362 29.63 -19.17 -22.11
N ALA A 363 29.16 -19.39 -20.87
CA ALA A 363 28.55 -18.39 -20.00
C ALA A 363 29.43 -17.23 -19.48
N HIS A 364 30.75 -17.25 -19.72
CA HIS A 364 31.66 -16.23 -19.16
C HIS A 364 31.38 -14.80 -19.64
N GLU A 365 30.65 -14.65 -20.74
CA GLU A 365 30.23 -13.37 -21.34
C GLU A 365 28.74 -13.11 -21.10
N VAL A 366 28.19 -13.57 -19.98
CA VAL A 366 26.76 -13.45 -19.66
C VAL A 366 26.56 -12.86 -18.28
N SER A 367 25.82 -11.75 -18.23
CA SER A 367 25.43 -11.09 -16.99
C SER A 367 23.95 -11.33 -16.70
N LYS A 368 23.62 -11.72 -15.47
CA LYS A 368 22.25 -11.79 -14.95
C LYS A 368 21.99 -10.59 -14.04
N ARG A 369 20.82 -9.97 -14.17
CA ARG A 369 20.37 -8.91 -13.26
C ARG A 369 18.93 -9.15 -12.83
N LEU A 370 18.67 -9.00 -11.53
CA LEU A 370 17.32 -8.96 -10.97
C LEU A 370 16.87 -7.52 -10.78
N THR A 371 15.63 -7.21 -11.15
CA THR A 371 14.99 -5.91 -10.93
C THR A 371 13.54 -6.10 -10.50
N ILE A 372 12.94 -5.10 -9.87
CA ILE A 372 11.54 -5.20 -9.44
C ILE A 372 10.62 -4.68 -10.55
N ARG A 373 9.82 -5.58 -11.13
CA ARG A 373 8.87 -5.26 -12.21
C ARG A 373 7.56 -4.71 -11.67
N LYS A 374 7.03 -5.33 -10.60
CA LYS A 374 5.78 -4.92 -9.94
C LYS A 374 6.00 -4.89 -8.43
N LEU A 375 5.75 -3.75 -7.81
CA LEU A 375 5.81 -3.60 -6.36
C LEU A 375 4.48 -4.02 -5.71
N PRO A 376 4.52 -4.77 -4.58
CA PRO A 376 3.34 -5.10 -3.79
C PRO A 376 2.90 -3.93 -2.89
N PRO A 377 1.63 -3.86 -2.45
CA PRO A 377 1.20 -2.91 -1.43
C PRO A 377 1.97 -3.02 -0.11
N VAL A 378 2.40 -4.22 0.28
CA VAL A 378 3.24 -4.47 1.44
C VAL A 378 4.51 -5.20 1.01
N LEU A 379 5.66 -4.59 1.31
CA LEU A 379 6.98 -5.16 1.11
C LEU A 379 7.47 -5.83 2.38
N SER A 380 7.95 -7.05 2.23
CA SER A 380 8.56 -7.86 3.30
C SER A 380 10.01 -8.10 2.94
N PHE A 381 10.93 -7.64 3.79
CA PHE A 381 12.36 -7.87 3.63
C PHE A 381 12.86 -8.84 4.68
N GLN A 382 13.54 -9.89 4.26
CA GLN A 382 14.30 -10.77 5.15
C GLN A 382 15.78 -10.46 5.01
N PHE A 383 16.48 -10.29 6.11
CA PHE A 383 17.94 -10.19 6.11
C PHE A 383 18.53 -11.59 6.31
N LYS A 384 19.24 -12.12 5.31
CA LYS A 384 19.88 -13.45 5.38
C LYS A 384 21.04 -13.42 6.38
N ARG A 385 20.71 -13.57 7.67
CA ARG A 385 21.66 -13.50 8.79
C ARG A 385 22.36 -14.82 9.06
N PHE A 386 22.00 -15.91 8.40
CA PHE A 386 22.58 -17.23 8.63
C PHE A 386 23.36 -17.70 7.40
N GLU A 387 24.66 -17.92 7.56
CA GLU A 387 25.56 -18.40 6.51
C GLU A 387 26.10 -19.79 6.85
N HIS A 388 26.07 -20.70 5.88
CA HIS A 388 26.76 -21.98 5.95
C HIS A 388 28.09 -21.84 5.19
N LYS A 389 29.23 -21.98 5.87
CA LYS A 389 30.53 -22.05 5.19
C LYS A 389 30.77 -23.49 4.72
N ALA A 390 31.10 -23.67 3.44
CA ALA A 390 31.35 -24.99 2.85
C ALA A 390 32.39 -25.83 3.62
N ASP A 391 33.35 -25.18 4.30
CA ASP A 391 34.45 -25.84 5.01
C ASP A 391 34.19 -26.10 6.51
N LYS A 392 33.06 -25.64 7.07
CA LYS A 392 32.72 -25.85 8.49
C LYS A 392 31.25 -26.24 8.61
N SER A 393 30.97 -27.37 9.25
CA SER A 393 29.61 -27.88 9.49
C SER A 393 28.74 -26.97 10.40
N THR A 394 29.27 -25.84 10.86
CA THR A 394 28.59 -24.93 11.77
C THR A 394 28.13 -23.66 11.04
N ALA A 395 26.81 -23.49 10.95
CA ALA A 395 26.19 -22.26 10.50
C ALA A 395 26.53 -21.10 11.45
N ARG A 396 26.78 -19.91 10.91
CA ARG A 396 27.15 -18.73 11.69
C ARG A 396 26.15 -17.60 11.49
N LYS A 397 25.73 -16.98 12.60
CA LYS A 397 24.90 -15.78 12.59
C LYS A 397 25.73 -14.53 12.27
N ILE A 398 25.15 -13.62 11.48
CA ILE A 398 25.65 -12.28 11.20
C ILE A 398 24.91 -11.32 12.14
N ASP A 399 25.55 -10.95 13.24
CA ASP A 399 25.03 -9.98 14.21
C ASP A 399 25.28 -8.52 13.80
N THR A 400 25.87 -8.30 12.61
CA THR A 400 26.12 -6.95 12.09
C THR A 400 24.81 -6.18 11.96
N ARG A 401 24.76 -5.00 12.59
CA ARG A 401 23.60 -4.12 12.54
C ARG A 401 23.40 -3.58 11.13
N ILE A 402 22.14 -3.59 10.68
CA ILE A 402 21.73 -3.05 9.38
C ILE A 402 20.89 -1.81 9.67
N ARG A 403 21.22 -0.70 9.03
CA ARG A 403 20.42 0.53 9.13
C ARG A 403 19.29 0.46 8.11
N PHE A 404 18.06 0.64 8.55
CA PHE A 404 16.89 0.73 7.68
C PHE A 404 16.15 2.04 7.99
N PRO A 405 15.57 2.72 7.00
CA PRO A 405 14.89 4.00 7.21
C PRO A 405 13.44 3.80 7.65
N ALA A 406 12.84 4.78 8.32
CA ALA A 406 11.40 4.76 8.58
C ALA A 406 10.56 4.85 7.30
N THR A 407 11.13 5.49 6.27
CA THR A 407 10.48 5.73 4.98
C THR A 407 11.39 5.26 3.85
N LEU A 408 10.87 4.50 2.91
CA LEU A 408 11.65 3.86 1.84
C LEU A 408 11.10 4.25 0.47
N ASN A 409 11.99 4.70 -0.42
CA ASN A 409 11.67 4.90 -1.83
C ASN A 409 12.23 3.74 -2.66
N MET A 410 11.34 3.00 -3.33
CA MET A 410 11.69 1.83 -4.13
C MET A 410 11.96 2.11 -5.61
N ALA A 411 11.72 3.33 -6.09
CA ALA A 411 11.87 3.70 -7.50
C ALA A 411 13.22 3.25 -8.10
N PRO A 412 14.39 3.49 -7.44
CA PRO A 412 15.70 3.16 -8.01
C PRO A 412 15.93 1.67 -8.30
N PHE A 413 15.14 0.78 -7.70
CA PHE A 413 15.30 -0.67 -7.80
C PHE A 413 14.31 -1.31 -8.78
N THR A 414 13.48 -0.48 -9.44
CA THR A 414 12.46 -0.94 -10.36
C THR A 414 12.98 -1.05 -11.79
N THR A 415 12.50 -2.04 -12.54
CA THR A 415 12.91 -2.27 -13.93
C THR A 415 12.72 -1.03 -14.80
N LEU A 416 11.63 -0.28 -14.58
CA LEU A 416 11.27 0.89 -15.36
C LEU A 416 12.28 2.02 -15.20
N VAL A 417 12.66 2.33 -13.95
CA VAL A 417 13.62 3.39 -13.64
C VAL A 417 15.04 3.00 -14.03
N MET A 418 15.46 1.75 -13.75
CA MET A 418 16.80 1.30 -14.12
C MET A 418 17.01 1.30 -15.63
N LYS A 419 16.01 0.89 -16.43
CA LYS A 419 16.09 0.96 -17.90
C LYS A 419 16.08 2.40 -18.44
N ALA A 420 15.42 3.33 -17.76
CA ALA A 420 15.44 4.74 -18.12
C ALA A 420 16.83 5.35 -17.86
N ALA A 421 17.41 5.08 -16.69
CA ALA A 421 18.74 5.56 -16.31
C ALA A 421 19.86 5.06 -17.25
N GLU A 422 19.74 3.86 -17.81
CA GLU A 422 20.72 3.30 -18.76
C GLU A 422 20.69 3.97 -20.15
N LYS A 423 19.57 4.58 -20.54
CA LYS A 423 19.43 5.23 -21.84
C LYS A 423 19.98 6.66 -21.87
N GLU A 424 20.04 7.34 -20.73
CA GLU A 424 20.44 8.76 -20.63
C GLU A 424 21.81 8.90 -19.94
N ASN A 425 22.88 8.55 -20.65
CA ASN A 425 24.25 8.83 -20.24
C ASN A 425 24.63 10.34 -20.37
N ASN A 426 23.66 11.27 -20.40
CA ASN A 426 23.89 12.68 -20.75
C ASN A 426 23.09 13.71 -19.91
N GLY A 427 23.10 13.58 -18.58
CA GLY A 427 22.73 14.66 -17.64
C GLY A 427 21.71 14.24 -16.56
N PRO A 428 21.68 14.89 -15.38
CA PRO A 428 20.84 14.45 -14.28
C PRO A 428 19.48 15.13 -14.33
N VAL A 429 18.42 14.38 -14.61
CA VAL A 429 17.10 14.72 -14.09
C VAL A 429 16.41 13.43 -13.67
N PHE A 430 16.04 13.35 -12.39
CA PHE A 430 15.15 12.34 -11.84
C PHE A 430 13.78 12.39 -12.56
N ALA A 431 13.70 11.82 -13.76
CA ALA A 431 12.45 11.61 -14.46
C ALA A 431 11.76 10.39 -13.83
N TYR A 432 11.11 10.60 -12.69
CA TYR A 432 10.23 9.60 -12.07
C TYR A 432 9.15 9.21 -13.08
N PRO A 433 9.08 7.95 -13.52
CA PRO A 433 8.02 7.49 -14.41
C PRO A 433 6.77 7.24 -13.57
N GLY A 434 6.13 8.32 -13.11
CA GLY A 434 4.93 8.32 -12.27
C GLY A 434 5.04 9.24 -11.05
N PRO A 435 3.93 9.49 -10.33
CA PRO A 435 3.95 10.23 -9.07
C PRO A 435 4.91 9.56 -8.07
N ALA A 436 5.75 10.33 -7.37
CA ALA A 436 6.67 9.81 -6.35
C ALA A 436 5.97 8.93 -5.30
N ALA A 437 4.71 9.27 -4.98
CA ALA A 437 3.80 8.50 -4.13
C ALA A 437 3.67 7.01 -4.50
N MET A 438 3.89 6.62 -5.76
CA MET A 438 3.81 5.22 -6.20
C MET A 438 4.93 4.33 -5.66
N TYR A 439 6.04 4.94 -5.21
CA TYR A 439 7.25 4.23 -4.81
C TYR A 439 7.61 4.44 -3.34
N GLU A 440 6.81 5.21 -2.61
CA GLU A 440 7.01 5.54 -1.20
C GLU A 440 6.32 4.53 -0.28
N TYR A 441 7.08 4.05 0.69
CA TYR A 441 6.63 3.11 1.70
C TYR A 441 7.01 3.59 3.10
N ASP A 442 6.17 3.26 4.07
CA ASP A 442 6.38 3.52 5.49
C ASP A 442 6.58 2.20 6.25
N LEU A 443 7.59 2.17 7.10
CA LEU A 443 7.86 1.07 8.01
C LEU A 443 6.70 0.96 9.02
N PHE A 444 6.14 -0.24 9.18
CA PHE A 444 5.10 -0.48 10.17
C PHE A 444 5.37 -1.67 11.09
N ALA A 445 6.28 -2.59 10.73
CA ALA A 445 6.69 -3.67 11.61
C ALA A 445 8.15 -4.10 11.39
N VAL A 446 8.82 -4.53 12.46
CA VAL A 446 10.19 -5.05 12.47
C VAL A 446 10.24 -6.27 13.38
N ILE A 447 10.67 -7.40 12.83
CA ILE A 447 10.98 -8.60 13.63
C ILE A 447 12.47 -8.59 13.93
N ASN A 448 12.84 -8.77 15.20
CA ASN A 448 14.22 -8.90 15.64
C ASN A 448 14.51 -10.34 16.06
N HIS A 449 15.78 -10.73 15.99
CA HIS A 449 16.24 -12.01 16.50
C HIS A 449 17.50 -11.84 17.36
N GLU A 450 17.38 -12.15 18.64
CA GLU A 450 18.48 -12.14 19.62
C GLU A 450 18.91 -13.57 19.94
N GLY A 451 20.20 -13.82 20.19
CA GLY A 451 20.73 -15.17 20.45
C GLY A 451 21.34 -15.86 19.22
N GLN A 452 21.63 -17.15 19.35
CA GLN A 452 22.32 -17.98 18.34
C GLN A 452 21.33 -18.64 17.37
N ILE A 453 21.83 -19.32 16.34
CA ILE A 453 20.98 -19.96 15.31
C ILE A 453 20.08 -21.08 15.88
N ASN A 454 20.58 -21.84 16.86
CA ASN A 454 19.84 -22.96 17.47
C ASN A 454 19.14 -22.59 18.79
N ASN A 455 19.38 -21.38 19.30
CA ASN A 455 18.80 -20.91 20.56
C ASN A 455 18.75 -19.38 20.54
N GLY A 456 17.59 -18.86 20.17
CA GLY A 456 17.34 -17.43 20.12
C GLY A 456 15.93 -17.07 20.55
N HIS A 457 15.68 -15.76 20.58
CA HIS A 457 14.39 -15.19 20.93
C HIS A 457 13.99 -14.13 19.90
N TYR A 458 12.74 -14.20 19.48
CA TYR A 458 12.16 -13.27 18.54
C TYR A 458 11.33 -12.23 19.27
N THR A 459 11.54 -10.95 18.92
CA THR A 459 10.69 -9.84 19.37
C THR A 459 10.20 -9.03 18.18
N ASN A 460 9.08 -8.33 18.34
CA ASN A 460 8.47 -7.51 17.29
C ASN A 460 8.38 -6.06 17.75
N TYR A 461 8.72 -5.11 16.87
CA TYR A 461 8.23 -3.75 16.96
C TYR A 461 7.15 -3.54 15.90
N ALA A 462 5.98 -3.07 16.30
CA ALA A 462 4.93 -2.72 15.34
C ALA A 462 4.34 -1.35 15.66
N ARG A 463 3.93 -0.67 14.59
CA ARG A 463 3.27 0.61 14.63
C ARG A 463 1.76 0.39 14.75
N PHE A 464 1.17 1.05 15.73
CA PHE A 464 -0.27 1.17 15.84
C PHE A 464 -0.60 2.67 15.81
N GLU A 465 -1.39 3.08 14.82
CA GLU A 465 -1.61 4.50 14.51
C GLU A 465 -0.28 5.23 14.28
N ASP A 466 0.07 6.21 15.12
CA ASP A 466 1.29 6.99 15.02
C ASP A 466 2.35 6.61 16.07
N GLU A 467 2.08 5.58 16.86
CA GLU A 467 2.94 5.14 17.97
C GLU A 467 3.57 3.77 17.72
N TRP A 468 4.72 3.54 18.35
CA TRP A 468 5.45 2.28 18.26
C TRP A 468 5.36 1.49 19.56
N TYR A 469 5.22 0.19 19.42
CA TYR A 469 5.15 -0.75 20.54
C TYR A 469 6.11 -1.90 20.29
N ARG A 470 6.76 -2.37 21.36
CA ARG A 470 7.53 -3.60 21.41
C ARG A 470 6.66 -4.71 21.96
N PHE A 471 6.52 -5.78 21.19
CA PHE A 471 5.85 -7.02 21.54
C PHE A 471 6.91 -8.08 21.81
N ASP A 472 6.96 -8.51 23.07
CA ASP A 472 7.84 -9.54 23.58
C ASP A 472 6.95 -10.60 24.24
N ASP A 473 6.42 -11.48 23.39
CA ASP A 473 5.34 -12.41 23.73
C ASP A 473 4.15 -11.72 24.41
N ASP A 474 3.91 -11.99 25.69
CA ASP A 474 2.81 -11.45 26.48
C ASP A 474 3.03 -9.98 26.87
N LYS A 475 4.27 -9.50 26.80
CA LYS A 475 4.65 -8.16 27.23
C LYS A 475 4.59 -7.19 26.08
N VAL A 476 3.74 -6.17 26.22
CA VAL A 476 3.63 -5.05 25.29
C VAL A 476 4.15 -3.80 25.98
N THR A 477 5.15 -3.13 25.38
CA THR A 477 5.76 -1.92 25.94
C THR A 477 5.85 -0.81 24.90
N PRO A 478 5.61 0.46 25.24
CA PRO A 478 5.83 1.58 24.33
C PRO A 478 7.28 1.65 23.86
N ALA A 479 7.49 2.04 22.61
CA ALA A 479 8.81 2.19 22.00
C ALA A 479 8.92 3.50 21.23
N SER A 480 10.14 4.01 21.10
CA SER A 480 10.43 5.16 20.24
C SER A 480 10.81 4.69 18.83
N LEU A 481 10.56 5.51 17.81
CA LEU A 481 11.08 5.24 16.47
C LEU A 481 12.61 5.05 16.47
N GLY A 482 13.33 5.84 17.28
CA GLY A 482 14.79 5.69 17.42
C GLY A 482 15.22 4.31 17.90
N SER A 483 14.52 3.73 18.89
CA SER A 483 14.78 2.36 19.36
C SER A 483 14.45 1.31 18.30
N VAL A 484 13.39 1.52 17.52
CA VAL A 484 13.00 0.63 16.42
C VAL A 484 14.08 0.62 15.35
N LEU A 485 14.50 1.79 14.85
CA LEU A 485 15.55 1.91 13.82
C LEU A 485 16.93 1.46 14.34
N ALA A 486 17.06 1.27 15.65
CA ALA A 486 18.26 0.77 16.28
C ALA A 486 18.30 -0.73 16.58
N SER A 487 17.18 -1.43 16.37
CA SER A 487 17.04 -2.83 16.72
C SER A 487 17.82 -3.76 15.76
N PRO A 488 18.18 -4.98 16.21
CA PRO A 488 18.82 -5.98 15.36
C PRO A 488 17.78 -6.66 14.45
N ALA A 489 17.32 -5.91 13.43
CA ALA A 489 16.26 -6.36 12.54
C ALA A 489 16.63 -7.65 11.79
N TYR A 490 15.76 -8.65 11.91
CA TYR A 490 15.75 -9.88 11.12
C TYR A 490 14.84 -9.75 9.89
N MET A 491 13.63 -9.19 10.09
CA MET A 491 12.73 -8.83 9.00
C MET A 491 12.19 -7.40 9.17
N CYS A 492 11.89 -6.73 8.06
CA CYS A 492 11.21 -5.44 8.06
C CYS A 492 10.00 -5.46 7.11
N PHE A 493 8.91 -4.85 7.56
CA PHE A 493 7.68 -4.74 6.79
C PHE A 493 7.33 -3.28 6.53
N TYR A 494 7.08 -2.99 5.27
CA TYR A 494 6.83 -1.65 4.75
C TYR A 494 5.50 -1.65 4.01
N VAL A 495 4.62 -0.70 4.31
CA VAL A 495 3.35 -0.52 3.62
C VAL A 495 3.43 0.69 2.71
N LYS A 496 2.85 0.60 1.51
CA LYS A 496 2.82 1.70 0.56
C LYS A 496 2.08 2.89 1.19
N ARG A 497 2.70 4.07 1.20
CA ARG A 497 2.14 5.28 1.82
C ARG A 497 0.82 5.71 1.18
N HIS A 498 0.75 5.56 -0.14
CA HIS A 498 -0.45 5.87 -0.92
C HIS A 498 -0.90 4.64 -1.70
N LEU A 499 -2.04 4.07 -1.30
CA LEU A 499 -2.72 3.08 -2.11
C LEU A 499 -3.44 3.83 -3.23
N ASP A 500 -2.81 3.93 -4.39
CA ASP A 500 -3.49 4.47 -5.57
C ASP A 500 -4.68 3.56 -5.91
N TYR A 501 -5.88 4.04 -5.62
CA TYR A 501 -7.07 3.56 -6.32
C TYR A 501 -6.88 3.96 -7.77
N LYS A 502 -6.32 3.07 -8.60
CA LYS A 502 -6.24 3.36 -10.04
C LYS A 502 -7.67 3.62 -10.50
N PRO A 503 -8.03 4.86 -10.89
CA PRO A 503 -9.33 5.07 -11.48
C PRO A 503 -9.33 4.25 -12.76
N HIS A 504 -10.27 3.32 -12.87
CA HIS A 504 -10.57 2.62 -14.13
C HIS A 504 -9.57 1.53 -14.60
N ILE A 505 -8.96 0.76 -13.68
CA ILE A 505 -8.59 -0.61 -14.07
C ILE A 505 -9.85 -1.46 -14.05
N THR A 506 -10.25 -1.97 -15.22
CA THR A 506 -11.14 -3.14 -15.30
C THR A 506 -10.45 -4.24 -14.50
N PRO A 507 -11.02 -4.71 -13.37
CA PRO A 507 -10.37 -5.69 -12.53
C PRO A 507 -9.90 -6.87 -13.37
N SER A 508 -8.71 -7.43 -13.09
CA SER A 508 -8.12 -8.47 -13.93
C SER A 508 -9.09 -9.64 -14.16
N TYR A 509 -9.92 -9.99 -13.17
CA TYR A 509 -10.93 -11.04 -13.33
C TYR A 509 -12.04 -10.72 -14.34
N VAL A 510 -12.38 -9.44 -14.54
CA VAL A 510 -13.34 -9.01 -15.56
C VAL A 510 -12.70 -9.15 -16.95
N LEU A 511 -11.45 -8.69 -17.10
CA LEU A 511 -10.68 -8.88 -18.34
C LEU A 511 -10.48 -10.37 -18.65
N THR A 512 -10.13 -11.18 -17.65
CA THR A 512 -9.96 -12.63 -17.79
C THR A 512 -11.27 -13.29 -18.18
N ARG A 513 -12.38 -12.97 -17.51
CA ARG A 513 -13.72 -13.50 -17.84
C ARG A 513 -14.18 -13.08 -19.24
N GLU A 514 -13.88 -11.87 -19.66
CA GLU A 514 -14.13 -11.41 -21.03
C GLU A 514 -13.28 -12.20 -22.04
N THR A 515 -12.00 -12.44 -21.75
CA THR A 515 -11.14 -13.26 -22.63
C THR A 515 -11.52 -14.73 -22.65
N GLU A 516 -11.97 -15.29 -21.53
CA GLU A 516 -12.47 -16.67 -21.44
C GLU A 516 -13.79 -16.82 -22.20
N ALA A 517 -14.72 -15.86 -22.06
CA ALA A 517 -15.96 -15.85 -22.82
C ALA A 517 -15.73 -15.71 -24.33
N VAL A 518 -14.69 -15.00 -24.74
CA VAL A 518 -14.26 -14.96 -26.16
C VAL A 518 -13.74 -16.32 -26.61
N ARG A 519 -12.85 -16.95 -25.83
CA ARG A 519 -12.33 -18.31 -26.14
C ARG A 519 -13.42 -19.37 -26.17
N GLU A 520 -14.39 -19.30 -25.28
CA GLU A 520 -15.53 -20.23 -25.23
C GLU A 520 -16.40 -20.11 -26.49
N LYS A 521 -16.69 -18.88 -26.93
CA LYS A 521 -17.40 -18.63 -28.20
C LYS A 521 -16.60 -19.09 -29.43
N GLU A 522 -15.29 -18.93 -29.43
CA GLU A 522 -14.43 -19.45 -30.50
C GLU A 522 -14.48 -20.97 -30.57
N MET A 523 -14.38 -21.66 -29.42
CA MET A 523 -14.53 -23.12 -29.35
C MET A 523 -15.91 -23.61 -29.78
N GLU A 524 -17.00 -22.91 -29.41
CA GLU A 524 -18.35 -23.25 -29.87
C GLU A 524 -18.48 -23.11 -31.40
N ARG A 525 -17.89 -22.05 -31.98
CA ARG A 525 -17.90 -21.84 -33.42
C ARG A 525 -17.11 -22.92 -34.17
N GLU A 526 -15.96 -23.34 -33.64
CA GLU A 526 -15.18 -24.45 -34.20
C GLU A 526 -15.95 -25.78 -34.16
N LYS A 527 -16.65 -26.06 -33.04
CA LYS A 527 -17.49 -27.26 -32.91
C LYS A 527 -18.67 -27.26 -33.88
N GLU A 528 -19.29 -26.10 -34.12
CA GLU A 528 -20.39 -25.98 -35.08
C GLU A 528 -19.89 -26.15 -36.52
N LEU A 529 -18.74 -25.56 -36.87
CA LEU A 529 -18.09 -25.76 -38.17
C LEU A 529 -17.71 -27.24 -38.40
N ALA A 530 -17.21 -27.92 -37.36
CA ALA A 530 -16.92 -29.35 -37.43
C ALA A 530 -18.19 -30.18 -37.68
N ARG A 531 -19.30 -29.86 -36.99
CA ARG A 531 -20.60 -30.52 -37.22
C ARG A 531 -21.16 -30.29 -38.62
N ILE A 532 -21.05 -29.07 -39.14
CA ILE A 532 -21.48 -28.75 -40.52
C ILE A 532 -20.63 -29.54 -41.52
N LYS A 533 -19.31 -29.61 -41.31
CA LYS A 533 -18.41 -30.38 -42.17
C LYS A 533 -18.71 -31.88 -42.16
N GLU A 534 -18.96 -32.47 -40.99
CA GLU A 534 -19.38 -33.87 -40.87
C GLU A 534 -20.72 -34.13 -41.59
N PHE A 535 -21.67 -33.18 -41.51
CA PHE A 535 -22.93 -33.28 -42.22
C PHE A 535 -22.76 -33.17 -43.75
N GLU A 536 -21.91 -32.27 -44.24
CA GLU A 536 -21.59 -32.15 -45.66
C GLU A 536 -20.86 -33.39 -46.20
N GLU A 537 -19.89 -33.93 -45.46
CA GLU A 537 -19.20 -35.18 -45.80
C GLU A 537 -20.18 -36.37 -45.83
N ALA A 538 -21.12 -36.45 -44.89
CA ALA A 538 -22.17 -37.48 -44.88
C ALA A 538 -23.13 -37.33 -46.08
N LEU A 539 -23.50 -36.10 -46.45
CA LEU A 539 -24.36 -35.83 -47.61
C LEU A 539 -23.66 -36.20 -48.93
N LEU A 540 -22.37 -35.88 -49.05
CA LEU A 540 -21.54 -36.25 -50.20
C LEU A 540 -21.31 -37.77 -50.30
N ALA A 541 -21.33 -38.50 -49.18
CA ALA A 541 -21.24 -39.96 -49.18
C ALA A 541 -22.56 -40.67 -49.56
N THR A 542 -23.68 -39.94 -49.61
CA THR A 542 -25.00 -40.47 -50.02
C THR A 542 -25.38 -40.20 -51.48
N VAL A 543 -24.53 -39.47 -52.22
CA VAL A 543 -24.63 -39.25 -53.68
C VAL A 543 -23.60 -40.12 -54.37
#